data_AF-A0A8C3VS75-F1
#
_entry.id   AF-A0A8C3VS75-F1
#
_cell.length_a   1.000
_cell.length_b   1.000
_cell.length_c   1.000
_cell.angle_alpha   90.00
_cell.angle_beta   90.00
_cell.angle_gamma   90.00
#
_symmetry.space_group_name_H-M   'P 1'
#
loop_
_entity.id
_entity.type
_entity.pdbx_description
1 polymer ?
#
loop_
_entity_poly.entity_id
_entity_poly.type
_entity_poly.pdbx_seq_one_letter_code
_entity_poly.pdbx_strand_id
1 'polypeptide(L)' 'MGTSGSFLCILFLGGALGLTPSPARRRLRCYTCSFAKPCYPVPTECQDDEVCGISVGTSDQSEVIER' A
#
# COMPACT_ATOMS: atom_id res chain seq x y z
N MET A 1 39.38 17.36 13.61
CA MET A 1 39.13 16.46 12.47
C MET A 1 38.83 15.08 13.04
N GLY A 2 37.60 14.58 12.99
CA GLY A 2 37.33 13.22 13.51
C GLY A 2 35.87 12.86 13.71
N THR A 3 34.96 13.83 13.78
CA THR A 3 33.53 13.54 14.00
C THR A 3 32.79 13.20 12.70
N SER A 4 33.17 13.77 11.55
CA SER A 4 32.45 13.54 10.29
C SER A 4 32.66 12.12 9.72
N GLY A 5 33.84 11.53 9.92
CA GLY A 5 34.16 10.19 9.41
C GLY A 5 33.36 9.09 10.09
N SER A 6 33.21 9.17 11.41
CA SER A 6 32.43 8.20 12.19
C SER A 6 30.94 8.23 11.83
N PHE A 7 30.39 9.43 11.61
CA PHE A 7 29.00 9.60 11.18
C PHE A 7 28.73 8.99 9.81
N LEU A 8 29.64 9.18 8.85
CA LEU A 8 29.50 8.62 7.50
C LEU A 8 29.55 7.09 7.54
N CYS A 9 30.45 6.49 8.34
CA CYS A 9 30.50 5.04 8.53
C CYS A 9 29.18 4.48 9.07
N ILE A 10 28.61 5.09 10.11
CA ILE A 10 27.35 4.62 10.72
C ILE A 10 26.19 4.69 9.71
N LEU A 11 26.11 5.75 8.91
CA LEU A 11 25.11 5.89 7.86
C LEU A 11 25.28 4.84 6.74
N PHE A 12 26.53 4.60 6.32
CA PHE A 12 26.84 3.64 5.26
C PHE A 12 26.59 2.19 5.69
N LEU A 13 26.99 1.84 6.91
CA LEU A 13 26.73 0.53 7.52
C LEU A 13 25.24 0.33 7.80
N GLY A 14 24.53 1.36 8.27
CA GLY A 14 23.08 1.29 8.49
C GLY A 14 22.29 1.11 7.19
N GLY A 15 22.72 1.73 6.09
CA GLY A 15 22.15 1.56 4.76
C GLY A 15 22.43 0.18 4.15
N ALA A 16 23.64 -0.36 4.34
CA ALA A 16 24.02 -1.68 3.82
C ALA A 16 23.40 -2.84 4.61
N LEU A 17 23.14 -2.67 5.91
CA LEU A 17 22.49 -3.66 6.77
C LEU A 17 20.95 -3.62 6.70
N GLY A 18 20.37 -2.74 5.88
CA GLY A 18 18.91 -2.60 5.76
C GLY A 18 18.23 -2.12 7.05
N LEU A 19 18.98 -1.48 7.95
CA LEU A 19 18.50 -0.98 9.25
C LEU A 19 17.75 0.35 9.14
N THR A 20 17.26 0.70 7.95
CA THR A 20 16.22 1.72 7.86
C THR A 20 14.97 1.11 8.49
N PRO A 21 14.45 1.63 9.63
CA PRO A 21 13.13 1.21 10.08
C PRO A 21 12.18 1.48 8.92
N SER A 22 11.55 0.41 8.39
CA SER A 22 10.54 0.53 7.35
C SER A 22 9.60 1.63 7.81
N PRO A 23 9.47 2.74 7.06
CA PRO A 23 8.91 3.98 7.56
C PRO A 23 7.47 3.69 7.95
N ALA A 24 7.21 3.42 9.24
CA ALA A 24 6.01 2.77 9.77
C ALA A 24 4.89 2.76 8.72
N ARG A 25 4.95 1.78 7.80
CA ARG A 25 4.25 1.91 6.51
C ARG A 25 2.81 2.13 6.90
N ARG A 26 2.27 3.32 6.60
CA ARG A 26 0.86 3.58 6.83
C ARG A 26 0.16 2.46 6.10
N ARG A 27 -0.39 1.50 6.85
CA ARG A 27 -0.95 0.30 6.25
C ARG A 27 -2.06 0.77 5.33
N LEU A 28 -1.87 0.50 4.05
CA LEU A 28 -2.74 0.99 3.01
C LEU A 28 -4.17 0.51 3.30
N ARG A 29 -5.17 1.35 3.07
CA ARG A 29 -6.56 0.95 3.26
C ARG A 29 -7.30 1.01 1.94
N CYS A 30 -7.89 -0.11 1.55
CA CYS A 30 -8.51 -0.31 0.26
C CYS A 30 -10.02 -0.54 0.44
N TYR A 31 -10.85 0.03 -0.42
CA TYR A 31 -12.26 -0.37 -0.51
C TYR A 31 -12.36 -1.70 -1.26
N THR A 32 -13.24 -2.57 -0.80
CA THR A 32 -13.48 -3.88 -1.43
C THR A 32 -14.86 -3.87 -2.07
N CYS A 33 -14.92 -4.31 -3.33
CA CYS A 33 -16.15 -4.48 -4.11
C CYS A 33 -15.96 -5.62 -5.12
N SER A 34 -17.04 -6.03 -5.76
CA SER A 34 -16.97 -6.90 -6.94
C SER A 34 -18.05 -6.52 -7.94
N PHE A 35 -18.02 -7.11 -9.14
CA PHE A 35 -19.09 -6.90 -10.11
C PHE A 35 -20.47 -7.35 -9.60
N ALA A 36 -20.51 -8.33 -8.69
CA ALA A 36 -21.75 -8.85 -8.14
C ALA A 36 -22.21 -8.12 -6.86
N LYS A 37 -21.33 -7.33 -6.21
CA LYS A 37 -21.63 -6.70 -4.91
C LYS A 37 -21.11 -5.26 -4.85
N PRO A 38 -21.91 -4.32 -4.33
CA PRO A 38 -21.47 -2.95 -4.16
C PRO A 38 -20.26 -2.87 -3.21
N CYS A 39 -19.53 -1.76 -3.28
CA CYS A 39 -18.38 -1.54 -2.41
C CYS A 39 -18.82 -1.43 -0.94
N TYR A 40 -18.04 -2.03 -0.05
CA TYR A 40 -18.25 -1.87 1.39
C TYR A 40 -18.01 -0.41 1.82
N PRO A 41 -18.81 0.15 2.75
CA PRO A 41 -18.68 1.55 3.15
C PRO A 41 -17.43 1.83 3.99
N VAL A 42 -16.78 0.80 4.52
CA VAL A 42 -15.58 0.92 5.36
C VAL A 42 -14.41 0.22 4.67
N PRO A 43 -13.26 0.90 4.49
CA PRO A 43 -12.10 0.32 3.82
C PRO A 43 -11.36 -0.65 4.75
N THR A 44 -10.76 -1.67 4.16
CA THR A 44 -9.98 -2.72 4.84
C THR A 44 -8.50 -2.44 4.74
N GLU A 45 -7.75 -2.85 5.76
CA GLU A 45 -6.29 -2.73 5.79
C GLU A 45 -5.64 -3.78 4.88
N CYS A 46 -4.69 -3.35 4.06
CA CYS A 46 -3.99 -4.13 3.05
C CYS A 46 -2.58 -4.47 3.58
N GLN A 47 -1.98 -5.56 3.07
CA GLN A 47 -0.61 -5.95 3.47
C GLN A 47 0.42 -4.92 2.98
N ASP A 48 1.61 -4.92 3.58
CA ASP A 48 2.60 -3.86 3.37
C ASP A 48 3.04 -3.66 1.91
N ASP A 49 2.95 -4.69 1.06
CA ASP A 49 3.32 -4.68 -0.35
C ASP A 49 2.11 -4.75 -1.31
N GLU A 50 0.89 -4.65 -0.80
CA GLU A 50 -0.33 -4.64 -1.62
C GLU A 50 -0.68 -3.24 -2.11
N VAL A 51 -1.40 -3.17 -3.24
CA VAL A 51 -1.90 -1.93 -3.84
C VAL A 51 -3.39 -2.02 -4.12
N CYS A 52 -4.10 -0.89 -4.05
CA CYS A 52 -5.51 -0.82 -4.46
C CYS A 52 -5.62 -1.02 -5.98
N GLY A 53 -6.38 -2.03 -6.39
CA GLY A 53 -6.74 -2.24 -7.79
C GLY A 53 -8.19 -1.84 -8.06
N ILE A 54 -8.46 -1.28 -9.24
CA ILE A 54 -9.81 -1.04 -9.74
C ILE A 54 -9.93 -1.73 -11.10
N SER A 55 -10.89 -2.65 -11.21
CA SER A 55 -11.28 -3.26 -12.47
C SER A 55 -12.67 -2.78 -12.83
N VAL A 56 -12.84 -2.29 -14.05
CA VAL A 56 -14.13 -1.87 -14.61
C VAL A 56 -14.42 -2.73 -15.82
N GLY A 57 -15.65 -3.23 -15.89
CA GLY A 57 -16.14 -4.08 -16.96
C GLY A 57 -17.60 -3.73 -17.21
N THR A 58 -18.00 -3.81 -18.47
CA THR A 58 -19.39 -3.67 -18.88
C THR A 58 -20.02 -5.04 -18.92
N SER A 59 -21.22 -5.20 -18.35
CA SER A 59 -22.02 -6.41 -18.58
C SER A 59 -22.68 -6.30 -19.95
N ASP A 60 -22.57 -7.35 -20.77
CA ASP A 60 -23.27 -7.43 -22.06
C ASP A 60 -24.78 -7.64 -21.88
N GLN A 61 -25.22 -8.03 -20.68
CA GLN A 61 -26.64 -8.06 -20.30
C GLN A 61 -26.99 -6.70 -19.69
N SER A 62 -28.06 -6.08 -20.19
CA SER A 62 -28.72 -4.90 -19.60
C SER A 62 -29.28 -5.21 -18.21
N GLU A 63 -28.39 -5.51 -17.27
CA GLU A 63 -28.69 -5.66 -15.87
C GLU A 63 -28.71 -4.24 -15.33
N VAL A 64 -29.91 -3.65 -15.27
CA VAL A 64 -30.13 -2.39 -14.58
C VAL A 64 -29.73 -2.63 -13.13
N ILE A 65 -28.54 -2.15 -12.74
CA ILE A 65 -28.15 -2.07 -11.34
C ILE A 65 -29.03 -0.97 -10.74
N GLU A 66 -30.20 -1.37 -10.24
CA GLU A 66 -31.12 -0.50 -9.52
C GLU A 66 -30.41 0.00 -8.25
N ARG A 67 -30.32 1.32 -8.12
CA ARG A 67 -29.66 2.03 -7.01
C ARG A 67 -30.69 2.56 -6.04
#